data_AF-A0A4Q5QN18-F1
#
_entry.id   AF-A0A4Q5QN18-F1
#
_cell.length_a   1.000
_cell.length_b   1.000
_cell.length_c   1.000
_cell.angle_alpha   90.00
_cell.angle_beta   90.00
_cell.angle_gamma   90.00
#
_symmetry.space_group_name_H-M   'P 1'
#
loop_
_entity.id
_entity.type
_entity.pdbx_description
1 polymer ?
#
loop_
_entity_poly.entity_id
_entity_poly.type
_entity_poly.pdbx_seq_one_letter_code
_entity_poly.pdbx_strand_id
1 'polypeptide(L)'
;MQTIRDVVARHKTGEATGITSVCSAHPLVIEATLRHAARRAVPIVLIEATSNQVNQDGGYTGMVPAGFRDFVHGIAERVGFAADRIVLGGDHLGPNAWTRLPAEEAMAKAEVMVGDYVRAGFRKIHLDCSMSCAGDPVPLPEQTIAERAALLCAAAERAHDGSFEDAPVYVIGTEVPVPGGAAEDLDELALTTPEDALATVALHRRLFADNG
;
A
#
# COMPACT_ATOMS: atom_id res chain seq x y z
N MET A 1 -0.68 -0.44 -22.22
CA MET A 1 0.03 0.43 -21.25
C MET A 1 0.78 -0.48 -20.29
N GLN A 2 2.01 -0.14 -19.90
CA GLN A 2 2.75 -1.01 -18.97
C GLN A 2 2.16 -0.90 -17.56
N THR A 3 2.05 -2.01 -16.86
CA THR A 3 1.50 -2.13 -15.49
C THR A 3 2.58 -2.59 -14.50
N ILE A 4 2.26 -2.56 -13.20
CA ILE A 4 3.13 -3.19 -12.18
C ILE A 4 3.29 -4.70 -12.47
N ARG A 5 2.22 -5.37 -12.91
CA ARG A 5 2.26 -6.81 -13.27
C ARG A 5 3.28 -7.09 -14.38
N ASP A 6 3.41 -6.20 -15.36
CA ASP A 6 4.40 -6.34 -16.44
C ASP A 6 5.84 -6.21 -15.95
N VAL A 7 6.10 -5.27 -15.02
CA VAL A 7 7.43 -5.12 -14.39
C VAL A 7 7.79 -6.40 -13.63
N VAL A 8 6.85 -6.93 -12.84
CA VAL A 8 7.03 -8.16 -12.07
C VAL A 8 7.24 -9.36 -13.01
N ALA A 9 6.46 -9.49 -14.08
CA ALA A 9 6.58 -10.58 -15.04
C ALA A 9 7.98 -10.61 -15.69
N ARG A 10 8.48 -9.46 -16.15
CA ARG A 10 9.84 -9.33 -16.70
C ARG A 10 10.92 -9.70 -15.69
N HIS A 11 10.79 -9.20 -14.46
CA HIS A 11 11.69 -9.56 -13.37
C HIS A 11 11.70 -11.08 -13.12
N LYS A 12 10.53 -11.73 -13.09
CA LYS A 12 10.40 -13.18 -12.91
C LYS A 12 11.00 -14.00 -14.06
N THR A 13 11.17 -13.41 -15.24
CA THR A 13 11.88 -14.06 -16.37
C THR A 13 13.40 -13.83 -16.37
N GLY A 14 13.95 -13.24 -15.30
CA GLY A 14 15.40 -13.05 -15.13
C GLY A 14 15.93 -11.71 -15.65
N GLU A 15 15.06 -10.80 -16.08
CA GLU A 15 15.48 -9.46 -16.45
C GLU A 15 15.80 -8.64 -15.19
N ALA A 16 16.95 -7.93 -15.19
CA ALA A 16 17.36 -7.03 -14.11
C ALA A 16 16.53 -5.74 -14.12
N THR A 17 15.25 -5.84 -13.74
CA THR A 17 14.29 -4.74 -13.69
C THR A 17 13.62 -4.64 -12.33
N GLY A 18 13.07 -3.46 -12.03
CA GLY A 18 12.37 -3.13 -10.81
C GLY A 18 11.62 -1.80 -10.96
N ILE A 19 10.93 -1.39 -9.90
CA ILE A 19 10.21 -0.11 -9.84
C ILE A 19 10.57 0.62 -8.56
N THR A 20 10.84 1.91 -8.66
CA THR A 20 10.99 2.78 -7.48
C THR A 20 9.62 3.18 -6.97
N SER A 21 9.33 2.87 -5.71
CA SER A 21 8.17 3.41 -5.00
C SER A 21 8.55 4.73 -4.32
N VAL A 22 7.83 5.81 -4.66
CA VAL A 22 8.05 7.14 -4.06
C VAL A 22 6.96 7.42 -3.04
N CYS A 23 7.27 7.19 -1.76
CA CYS A 23 6.35 7.38 -0.63
C CYS A 23 6.45 8.80 -0.05
N SER A 24 6.07 9.83 -0.82
CA SER A 24 6.15 11.23 -0.38
C SER A 24 4.94 12.04 -0.81
N ALA A 25 4.34 12.75 0.15
CA ALA A 25 3.30 13.75 -0.11
C ALA A 25 3.87 15.15 -0.42
N HIS A 26 5.20 15.33 -0.43
CA HIS A 26 5.78 16.65 -0.64
C HIS A 26 5.70 17.05 -2.14
N PRO A 27 5.10 18.21 -2.48
CA PRO A 27 4.83 18.57 -3.88
C PRO A 27 6.10 18.62 -4.74
N LEU A 28 7.20 19.15 -4.21
CA LEU A 28 8.47 19.21 -4.95
C LEU A 28 9.09 17.81 -5.19
N VAL A 29 8.86 16.84 -4.31
CA VAL A 29 9.38 15.47 -4.48
C VAL A 29 8.60 14.75 -5.58
N ILE A 30 7.28 14.90 -5.59
CA ILE A 30 6.42 14.38 -6.66
C ILE A 30 6.81 15.03 -7.99
N GLU A 31 6.95 16.36 -8.02
CA GLU A 31 7.35 17.08 -9.24
C GLU A 31 8.72 16.60 -9.77
N ALA A 32 9.71 16.47 -8.88
CA ALA A 32 11.04 16.00 -9.23
C ALA A 32 11.01 14.56 -9.79
N THR A 33 10.21 13.68 -9.18
CA THR A 33 9.97 12.31 -9.63
C THR A 33 9.44 12.27 -11.06
N LEU A 34 8.37 13.02 -11.34
CA LEU A 34 7.73 13.04 -12.67
C LEU A 34 8.67 13.63 -13.73
N ARG A 35 9.37 14.73 -13.42
CA ARG A 35 10.38 15.31 -14.31
C ARG A 35 11.53 14.35 -14.57
N HIS A 36 11.98 13.61 -13.56
CA HIS A 36 13.03 12.60 -13.72
C HIS A 36 12.56 11.46 -14.62
N ALA A 37 11.37 10.93 -14.37
CA ALA A 37 10.78 9.86 -15.17
C ALA A 37 10.60 10.26 -16.65
N ALA A 38 10.19 11.50 -16.92
CA ALA A 38 10.14 12.03 -18.28
C ALA A 38 11.51 12.02 -18.96
N ARG A 39 12.53 12.59 -18.30
CA ARG A 39 13.91 12.66 -18.86
C ARG A 39 14.55 11.29 -19.09
N ARG A 40 14.21 10.30 -18.26
CA ARG A 40 14.76 8.95 -18.33
C ARG A 40 13.89 7.97 -19.11
N ALA A 41 12.78 8.44 -19.69
CA ALA A 41 11.79 7.59 -20.37
C ALA A 41 11.35 6.39 -19.51
N VAL A 42 11.22 6.57 -18.19
CA VAL A 42 10.72 5.53 -17.29
C VAL A 42 9.27 5.24 -17.64
N PRO A 43 8.88 4.00 -17.97
CA PRO A 43 7.56 3.73 -18.54
C PRO A 43 6.41 4.11 -17.61
N ILE A 44 6.53 3.77 -16.33
CA ILE A 44 5.55 4.08 -15.28
C ILE A 44 6.22 4.63 -14.02
N VAL A 45 5.49 5.46 -13.27
CA VAL A 45 5.92 6.02 -11.98
C VAL A 45 4.98 5.53 -10.89
N LEU A 46 5.52 4.98 -9.81
CA LEU A 46 4.77 4.60 -8.61
C LEU A 46 4.92 5.66 -7.52
N ILE A 47 3.81 6.26 -7.11
CA ILE A 47 3.73 7.20 -5.99
C ILE A 47 2.78 6.61 -4.96
N GLU A 48 3.21 6.54 -3.71
CA GLU A 48 2.43 5.93 -2.63
C GLU A 48 2.12 6.92 -1.50
N ALA A 49 0.96 6.71 -0.87
CA ALA A 49 0.54 7.42 0.33
C ALA A 49 0.24 6.42 1.45
N THR A 50 0.73 6.70 2.66
CA THR A 50 0.46 5.89 3.85
C THR A 50 -0.91 6.19 4.46
N SER A 51 -1.45 5.25 5.23
CA SER A 51 -2.71 5.43 5.99
C SER A 51 -2.72 6.64 6.93
N ASN A 52 -1.56 7.05 7.46
CA ASN A 52 -1.44 8.25 8.29
C ASN A 52 -1.43 9.55 7.46
N GLN A 53 -0.89 9.50 6.23
CA GLN A 53 -0.86 10.65 5.32
C GLN A 53 -2.25 10.98 4.80
N VAL A 54 -2.93 9.96 4.25
CA VAL A 54 -4.15 10.09 3.47
C VAL A 54 -5.12 9.01 3.94
N ASN A 55 -6.30 9.41 4.39
CA ASN A 55 -7.39 8.50 4.73
C ASN A 55 -8.73 9.27 4.65
N GLN A 56 -9.84 8.60 4.93
CA GLN A 56 -11.18 9.20 4.88
C GLN A 56 -11.38 10.35 5.87
N ASP A 57 -10.58 10.40 6.95
CA ASP A 57 -10.57 11.48 7.93
C ASP A 57 -9.60 12.62 7.53
N GLY A 58 -8.93 12.50 6.38
CA GLY A 58 -7.97 13.45 5.82
C GLY A 58 -6.50 13.18 6.19
N GLY A 59 -6.22 12.25 7.12
CA GLY A 59 -4.88 12.03 7.65
C GLY A 59 -4.21 13.31 8.16
N TYR A 60 -2.89 13.34 8.25
CA TYR A 60 -2.17 14.57 8.61
C TYR A 60 -2.03 15.55 7.44
N THR A 61 -2.28 15.12 6.20
CA THR A 61 -2.18 15.99 5.01
C THR A 61 -3.46 16.79 4.77
N GLY A 62 -4.58 16.41 5.40
CA GLY A 62 -5.92 16.94 5.10
C GLY A 62 -6.52 16.40 3.81
N MET A 63 -5.92 15.38 3.18
CA MET A 63 -6.39 14.80 1.93
C MET A 63 -7.07 13.45 2.15
N VAL A 64 -8.19 13.26 1.47
CA VAL A 64 -8.79 11.93 1.21
C VAL A 64 -8.13 11.29 -0.02
N PRO A 65 -8.26 9.97 -0.27
CA PRO A 65 -7.58 9.29 -1.38
C PRO A 65 -7.82 9.94 -2.76
N ALA A 66 -9.06 10.34 -3.07
CA ALA A 66 -9.38 11.06 -4.30
C ALA A 66 -8.66 12.43 -4.38
N GLY A 67 -8.52 13.13 -3.24
CA GLY A 67 -7.79 14.38 -3.16
C GLY A 67 -6.29 14.19 -3.41
N PHE A 68 -5.69 13.11 -2.92
CA PHE A 68 -4.29 12.78 -3.22
C PHE A 68 -4.08 12.45 -4.69
N ARG A 69 -4.99 11.68 -5.31
CA ARG A 69 -4.97 11.43 -6.76
C ARG A 69 -4.96 12.75 -7.53
N ASP A 70 -5.92 13.63 -7.25
CA ASP A 70 -6.08 14.89 -7.96
C ASP A 70 -4.87 15.81 -7.75
N PHE A 71 -4.30 15.81 -6.55
CA PHE A 71 -3.06 16.51 -6.23
C PHE A 71 -1.87 16.03 -7.08
N VAL A 72 -1.66 14.71 -7.18
CA VAL A 72 -0.58 14.13 -8.01
C VAL A 72 -0.81 14.43 -9.49
N HIS A 73 -2.04 14.26 -9.99
CA HIS A 73 -2.37 14.54 -11.39
C HIS A 73 -2.24 16.03 -11.74
N GLY A 74 -2.61 16.93 -10.84
CA GLY A 74 -2.40 18.37 -11.03
C GLY A 74 -0.90 18.72 -11.14
N ILE A 75 -0.03 18.04 -10.40
CA ILE A 75 1.43 18.19 -10.58
C ILE A 75 1.87 17.64 -11.94
N ALA A 76 1.34 16.47 -12.33
CA ALA A 76 1.64 15.84 -13.62
C ALA A 76 1.28 16.73 -14.81
N GLU A 77 0.09 17.33 -14.79
CA GLU A 77 -0.37 18.28 -15.81
C GLU A 77 0.58 19.47 -15.93
N ARG A 78 0.96 20.11 -14.81
CA ARG A 78 1.88 21.26 -14.81
C ARG A 78 3.25 20.95 -15.41
N VAL A 79 3.73 19.70 -15.30
CA VAL A 79 5.02 19.29 -15.87
C VAL A 79 4.90 18.56 -17.21
N GLY A 80 3.70 18.42 -17.76
CA GLY A 80 3.44 17.72 -19.02
C GLY A 80 3.72 16.22 -18.96
N PHE A 81 3.52 15.58 -17.80
CA PHE A 81 3.66 14.13 -17.65
C PHE A 81 2.30 13.44 -17.87
N ALA A 82 2.28 12.38 -18.67
CA ALA A 82 1.05 11.67 -19.01
C ALA A 82 0.49 10.93 -17.79
N ALA A 83 -0.76 11.22 -17.42
CA ALA A 83 -1.40 10.71 -16.20
C ALA A 83 -1.57 9.18 -16.21
N ASP A 84 -1.71 8.58 -17.39
CA ASP A 84 -1.84 7.14 -17.60
C ASP A 84 -0.55 6.37 -17.23
N ARG A 85 0.60 7.05 -17.19
CA ARG A 85 1.88 6.49 -16.72
C ARG A 85 2.08 6.58 -15.20
N ILE A 86 1.12 7.12 -14.46
CA ILE A 86 1.18 7.23 -13.00
C ILE A 86 0.39 6.08 -12.38
N VAL A 87 1.05 5.33 -11.50
CA VAL A 87 0.41 4.34 -10.65
C VAL A 87 0.39 4.87 -9.23
N LEU A 88 -0.80 4.89 -8.63
CA LEU A 88 -0.98 5.26 -7.23
C LEU A 88 -1.01 4.01 -6.36
N GLY A 89 -0.25 4.03 -5.26
CA GLY A 89 -0.19 2.96 -4.28
C GLY A 89 -0.58 3.40 -2.86
N GLY A 90 -1.21 2.49 -2.13
CA GLY A 90 -1.48 2.63 -0.71
C GLY A 90 -0.46 1.83 0.07
N ASP A 91 0.21 2.50 1.01
CA ASP A 91 1.28 1.91 1.81
C ASP A 91 0.84 1.70 3.26
N HIS A 92 1.16 0.53 3.83
CA HIS A 92 0.74 0.10 5.16
C HIS A 92 -0.74 0.41 5.46
N LEU A 93 -1.64 -0.07 4.59
CA LEU A 93 -3.08 0.09 4.77
C LEU A 93 -3.59 -0.97 5.75
N GLY A 94 -4.15 -0.48 6.85
CA GLY A 94 -4.71 -1.26 7.93
C GLY A 94 -5.11 -0.37 9.10
N PRO A 95 -5.22 -0.91 10.33
CA PRO A 95 -5.71 -0.18 11.48
C PRO A 95 -4.70 0.83 12.08
N ASN A 96 -3.53 1.02 11.46
CA ASN A 96 -2.41 1.78 12.01
C ASN A 96 -2.80 3.21 12.50
N ALA A 97 -3.62 3.93 11.72
CA ALA A 97 -4.06 5.28 12.07
C ALA A 97 -5.02 5.32 13.28
N TRP A 98 -5.59 4.17 13.68
CA TRP A 98 -6.65 4.06 14.68
C TRP A 98 -6.36 3.01 15.76
N THR A 99 -5.08 2.68 16.02
CA THR A 99 -4.65 1.68 17.03
C THR A 99 -5.13 2.00 18.45
N ARG A 100 -5.49 3.25 18.75
CA ARG A 100 -6.09 3.65 20.04
C ARG A 100 -7.55 3.21 20.21
N LEU A 101 -8.22 2.79 19.13
CA LEU A 101 -9.59 2.27 19.17
C LEU A 101 -9.59 0.76 19.42
N PRO A 102 -10.72 0.18 19.88
CA PRO A 102 -10.92 -1.27 19.86
C PRO A 102 -10.75 -1.84 18.45
N ALA A 103 -10.26 -3.07 18.36
CA ALA A 103 -9.94 -3.73 17.09
C ALA A 103 -11.10 -3.70 16.06
N GLU A 104 -12.33 -3.92 16.51
CA GLU A 104 -13.53 -3.90 15.65
C GLU A 104 -13.73 -2.50 15.01
N GLU A 105 -13.64 -1.44 15.79
CA GLU A 105 -13.80 -0.06 15.33
C GLU A 105 -12.64 0.37 14.41
N ALA A 106 -11.41 0.00 14.77
CA ALA A 106 -10.23 0.28 13.96
C ALA A 106 -10.29 -0.43 12.59
N MET A 107 -10.72 -1.69 12.57
CA MET A 107 -10.88 -2.46 11.34
C MET A 107 -12.01 -1.93 10.46
N ALA A 108 -13.14 -1.52 11.05
CA ALA A 108 -14.23 -0.89 10.29
C ALA A 108 -13.74 0.39 9.56
N LYS A 109 -12.88 1.19 10.21
CA LYS A 109 -12.26 2.36 9.58
C LYS A 109 -11.23 1.96 8.52
N ALA A 110 -10.45 0.91 8.74
CA ALA A 110 -9.50 0.40 7.76
C ALA A 110 -10.19 -0.15 6.49
N GLU A 111 -11.33 -0.83 6.61
CA GLU A 111 -12.13 -1.29 5.47
C GLU A 111 -12.63 -0.13 4.61
N VAL A 112 -13.14 0.94 5.24
CA VAL A 112 -13.56 2.16 4.54
C VAL A 112 -12.39 2.77 3.79
N MET A 113 -11.24 2.95 4.47
CA MET A 113 -10.03 3.51 3.86
C MET A 113 -9.59 2.71 2.63
N VAL A 114 -9.46 1.38 2.76
CA VAL A 114 -9.02 0.53 1.65
C VAL A 114 -9.99 0.62 0.46
N GLY A 115 -11.29 0.61 0.72
CA GLY A 115 -12.29 0.82 -0.32
C GLY A 115 -12.16 2.18 -1.01
N ASP A 116 -11.90 3.25 -0.26
CA ASP A 116 -11.73 4.60 -0.81
C ASP A 116 -10.45 4.75 -1.63
N TYR A 117 -9.36 4.10 -1.24
CA TYR A 117 -8.15 4.00 -2.05
C TYR A 117 -8.45 3.34 -3.40
N VAL A 118 -9.12 2.19 -3.41
CA VAL A 118 -9.45 1.48 -4.66
C VAL A 118 -10.37 2.29 -5.56
N ARG A 119 -11.44 2.87 -5.01
CA ARG A 119 -12.37 3.76 -5.75
C ARG A 119 -11.68 5.01 -6.29
N ALA A 120 -10.67 5.52 -5.58
CA ALA A 120 -9.88 6.65 -6.02
C ALA A 120 -8.88 6.29 -7.13
N GLY A 121 -8.78 5.04 -7.58
CA GLY A 121 -7.89 4.66 -8.67
C GLY A 121 -6.53 4.12 -8.22
N PHE A 122 -6.34 3.84 -6.93
CA PHE A 122 -5.11 3.20 -6.45
C PHE A 122 -5.08 1.75 -6.91
N ARG A 123 -3.92 1.29 -7.39
CA ARG A 123 -3.74 -0.03 -8.03
C ARG A 123 -2.65 -0.88 -7.40
N LYS A 124 -1.85 -0.33 -6.49
CA LYS A 124 -1.01 -1.11 -5.57
C LYS A 124 -1.54 -0.92 -4.16
N ILE A 125 -1.87 -2.01 -3.48
CA ILE A 125 -2.47 -1.98 -2.15
C ILE A 125 -1.62 -2.83 -1.21
N HIS A 126 -0.92 -2.19 -0.28
CA HIS A 126 -0.19 -2.87 0.79
C HIS A 126 -1.13 -3.09 1.97
N LEU A 127 -1.50 -4.34 2.25
CA LEU A 127 -2.35 -4.72 3.37
C LEU A 127 -1.49 -5.11 4.57
N ASP A 128 -1.46 -4.25 5.58
CA ASP A 128 -0.69 -4.44 6.80
C ASP A 128 -1.57 -4.27 8.04
N CYS A 129 -1.90 -5.40 8.66
CA CYS A 129 -2.69 -5.47 9.89
C CYS A 129 -1.86 -5.94 11.09
N SER A 130 -0.53 -5.77 11.06
CA SER A 130 0.39 -6.26 12.09
C SER A 130 0.29 -5.51 13.42
N MET A 131 -0.25 -4.29 13.41
CA MET A 131 -0.36 -3.43 14.59
C MET A 131 -1.48 -3.89 15.54
N SER A 132 -1.16 -4.01 16.83
CA SER A 132 -2.15 -4.25 17.89
C SER A 132 -3.01 -3.01 18.14
N CYS A 133 -4.33 -3.19 18.19
CA CYS A 133 -5.31 -2.17 18.58
C CYS A 133 -5.57 -2.19 20.10
N ALA A 134 -6.41 -1.28 20.60
CA ALA A 134 -6.76 -1.28 22.02
C ALA A 134 -7.48 -2.59 22.40
N GLY A 135 -6.92 -3.30 23.38
CA GLY A 135 -7.42 -4.59 23.85
C GLY A 135 -6.87 -5.81 23.10
N ASP A 136 -6.08 -5.62 22.04
CA ASP A 136 -5.36 -6.72 21.40
C ASP A 136 -4.18 -7.22 22.25
N PRO A 137 -3.78 -8.49 22.10
CA PRO A 137 -2.49 -8.96 22.58
C PRO A 137 -1.33 -8.22 21.88
N VAL A 138 -0.18 -8.15 22.55
CA VAL A 138 1.06 -7.56 22.03
C VAL A 138 2.21 -8.56 22.18
N PRO A 139 2.83 -9.03 21.08
CA PRO A 139 2.48 -8.77 19.68
C PRO A 139 1.18 -9.47 19.26
N LEU A 140 0.63 -9.05 18.12
CA LEU A 140 -0.56 -9.68 17.53
C LEU A 140 -0.21 -11.06 16.95
N PRO A 141 -1.04 -12.11 17.15
CA PRO A 141 -0.83 -13.41 16.51
C PRO A 141 -0.87 -13.32 14.98
N GLU A 142 0.04 -14.02 14.29
CA GLU A 142 0.10 -14.05 12.81
C GLU A 142 -1.23 -14.44 12.15
N GLN A 143 -1.96 -15.38 12.76
CA GLN A 143 -3.29 -15.79 12.31
C GLN A 143 -4.26 -14.59 12.27
N THR A 144 -4.28 -13.77 13.33
CA THR A 144 -5.15 -12.59 13.41
C THR A 144 -4.74 -11.52 12.40
N ILE A 145 -3.43 -11.34 12.18
CA ILE A 145 -2.91 -10.41 11.16
C ILE A 145 -3.45 -10.80 9.78
N ALA A 146 -3.32 -12.07 9.41
CA ALA A 146 -3.73 -12.57 8.10
C ALA A 146 -5.26 -12.59 7.92
N GLU A 147 -6.03 -12.87 8.99
CA GLU A 147 -7.50 -12.76 8.98
C GLU A 147 -7.95 -11.33 8.70
N ARG A 148 -7.35 -10.35 9.40
CA ARG A 148 -7.63 -8.92 9.17
C ARG A 148 -7.24 -8.48 7.76
N ALA A 149 -6.08 -8.92 7.26
CA ALA A 149 -5.65 -8.64 5.90
C ALA A 149 -6.64 -9.22 4.86
N ALA A 150 -7.19 -10.42 5.09
CA ALA A 150 -8.20 -11.01 4.20
C ALA A 150 -9.49 -10.17 4.15
N LEU A 151 -9.95 -9.63 5.29
CA LEU A 151 -11.11 -8.71 5.33
C LEU A 151 -10.87 -7.45 4.51
N LEU A 152 -9.69 -6.85 4.63
CA LEU A 152 -9.32 -5.67 3.85
C LEU A 152 -9.17 -5.98 2.35
N CYS A 153 -8.62 -7.14 2.00
CA CYS A 153 -8.57 -7.62 0.62
C CYS A 153 -9.99 -7.73 0.04
N ALA A 154 -10.91 -8.35 0.77
CA ALA A 154 -12.30 -8.45 0.33
C ALA A 154 -12.97 -7.07 0.20
N ALA A 155 -12.65 -6.10 1.06
CA ALA A 155 -13.12 -4.73 0.93
C ALA A 155 -12.56 -4.03 -0.32
N ALA A 156 -11.29 -4.25 -0.65
CA ALA A 156 -10.66 -3.77 -1.88
C ALA A 156 -11.34 -4.35 -3.13
N GLU A 157 -11.53 -5.66 -3.18
CA GLU A 157 -12.20 -6.36 -4.29
C GLU A 157 -13.64 -5.87 -4.47
N ARG A 158 -14.42 -5.70 -3.39
CA ARG A 158 -15.79 -5.14 -3.45
C ARG A 158 -15.84 -3.70 -3.98
N ALA A 159 -14.77 -2.94 -3.79
CA ALA A 159 -14.69 -1.54 -4.19
C ALA A 159 -14.21 -1.36 -5.64
N HIS A 160 -13.64 -2.39 -6.25
CA HIS A 160 -13.19 -2.37 -7.64
C HIS A 160 -14.36 -2.68 -8.59
N ASP A 161 -14.64 -1.77 -9.51
CA ASP A 161 -15.69 -1.90 -10.53
C ASP A 161 -15.14 -1.99 -11.97
N GLY A 162 -13.81 -2.04 -12.12
CA GLY A 162 -13.11 -2.08 -13.40
C GLY A 162 -12.89 -3.50 -13.94
N SER A 163 -12.12 -3.59 -15.03
CA SER A 163 -11.76 -4.89 -15.59
C SER A 163 -10.72 -5.63 -14.72
N PHE A 164 -10.52 -6.92 -14.97
CA PHE A 164 -9.53 -7.73 -14.26
C PHE A 164 -8.08 -7.26 -14.51
N GLU A 165 -7.83 -6.72 -15.70
CA GLU A 165 -6.55 -6.14 -16.09
C GLU A 165 -6.21 -4.90 -15.25
N ASP A 166 -7.24 -4.14 -14.87
CA ASP A 166 -7.14 -2.94 -14.04
C ASP A 166 -7.34 -3.23 -12.55
N ALA A 167 -7.48 -4.49 -12.14
CA ALA A 167 -7.62 -4.87 -10.74
C ALA A 167 -6.34 -4.55 -9.94
N PRO A 168 -6.47 -4.17 -8.65
CA PRO A 168 -5.32 -3.90 -7.82
C PRO A 168 -4.37 -5.11 -7.71
N VAL A 169 -3.11 -4.82 -7.36
CA VAL A 169 -2.15 -5.82 -6.89
C VAL A 169 -1.92 -5.63 -5.39
N TYR A 170 -1.79 -6.74 -4.69
CA TYR A 170 -1.65 -6.76 -3.24
C TYR A 170 -0.22 -7.03 -2.81
N VAL A 171 0.23 -6.28 -1.82
CA VAL A 171 1.44 -6.57 -1.02
C VAL A 171 0.97 -6.98 0.37
N ILE A 172 1.60 -8.00 0.94
CA ILE A 172 1.33 -8.52 2.28
C ILE A 172 2.64 -8.57 3.09
N GLY A 173 2.49 -8.69 4.41
CA GLY A 173 3.61 -8.71 5.35
C GLY A 173 3.93 -7.31 5.88
N THR A 174 4.97 -7.22 6.68
CA THR A 174 5.53 -5.97 7.21
C THR A 174 7.04 -6.14 7.31
N GLU A 175 7.79 -5.05 7.23
CA GLU A 175 9.17 -5.06 7.67
C GLU A 175 9.26 -5.27 9.18
N VAL A 176 10.40 -5.80 9.62
CA VAL A 176 10.76 -5.91 11.02
C VAL A 176 12.05 -5.10 11.22
N PRO A 177 12.07 -4.08 12.09
CA PRO A 177 10.93 -3.56 12.86
C PRO A 177 10.05 -2.59 12.07
N VAL A 178 8.82 -2.39 12.57
CA VAL A 178 7.69 -1.66 11.95
C VAL A 178 8.04 -0.24 11.44
N PRO A 179 7.29 0.29 10.45
CA PRO A 179 7.63 1.53 9.73
C PRO A 179 7.65 2.78 10.60
N GLY A 180 8.45 3.77 10.17
CA GLY A 180 8.57 5.09 10.80
C GLY A 180 10.00 5.47 11.20
N GLY A 181 10.97 4.59 10.92
CA GLY A 181 12.25 4.63 11.61
C GLY A 181 12.04 4.09 13.01
N ALA A 182 13.05 3.40 13.52
CA ALA A 182 13.00 2.96 14.90
C ALA A 182 12.77 4.16 15.81
N ALA A 183 11.69 4.16 16.58
CA ALA A 183 11.46 5.19 17.61
C ALA A 183 12.54 5.12 18.72
N GLU A 184 13.27 4.02 18.77
CA GLU A 184 14.36 3.71 19.71
C GLU A 184 15.57 3.16 18.91
N ASP A 185 16.79 3.36 19.41
CA ASP A 185 17.99 2.76 18.81
C ASP A 185 17.81 1.23 18.72
N LEU A 186 17.75 0.69 17.49
CA LEU A 186 17.78 -0.76 17.30
C LEU A 186 19.21 -1.23 17.41
N ASP A 187 19.51 -2.00 18.45
CA ASP A 187 20.83 -2.59 18.63
C ASP A 187 21.19 -3.55 17.48
N GLU A 188 20.21 -4.24 16.87
CA GLU A 188 20.42 -5.17 15.74
C GLU A 188 19.24 -5.17 14.75
N LEU A 189 19.56 -5.08 13.45
CA LEU A 189 18.60 -5.27 12.36
C LEU A 189 18.51 -6.78 12.03
N ALA A 190 17.39 -7.41 12.36
CA ALA A 190 17.16 -8.82 12.05
C ALA A 190 16.85 -9.00 10.56
N LEU A 191 17.51 -9.98 9.92
CA LEU A 191 17.15 -10.41 8.57
C LEU A 191 15.96 -11.36 8.64
N THR A 192 14.95 -11.13 7.79
CA THR A 192 13.82 -12.06 7.62
C THR A 192 14.34 -13.42 7.16
N THR A 193 13.94 -14.48 7.85
CA THR A 193 14.29 -15.84 7.43
C THR A 193 13.43 -16.28 6.24
N PRO A 194 13.94 -17.12 5.33
CA PRO A 194 13.13 -17.71 4.27
C PRO A 194 11.89 -18.44 4.79
N GLU A 195 12.02 -19.09 5.94
CA GLU A 195 10.95 -19.85 6.61
C GLU A 195 9.79 -18.93 7.01
N ASP A 196 10.07 -17.80 7.67
CA ASP A 196 9.04 -16.84 8.11
C ASP A 196 8.32 -16.21 6.92
N ALA A 197 9.06 -15.88 5.85
CA ALA A 197 8.48 -15.34 4.62
C ALA A 197 7.54 -16.35 3.95
N LEU A 198 7.94 -17.63 3.87
CA LEU A 198 7.12 -18.69 3.29
C LEU A 198 5.89 -18.98 4.17
N ALA A 199 6.04 -18.97 5.50
CA ALA A 199 4.94 -19.15 6.44
C ALA A 199 3.89 -18.03 6.28
N THR A 200 4.33 -16.77 6.20
CA THR A 200 3.47 -15.60 5.96
C THR A 200 2.66 -15.76 4.68
N VAL A 201 3.31 -16.13 3.57
CA VAL A 201 2.66 -16.34 2.26
C VAL A 201 1.66 -17.49 2.32
N ALA A 202 2.03 -18.62 2.92
CA ALA A 202 1.17 -19.80 3.03
C ALA A 202 -0.09 -19.50 3.84
N LEU A 203 0.06 -18.79 4.96
CA LEU A 203 -1.03 -18.41 5.83
C LEU A 203 -2.02 -17.46 5.16
N HIS A 204 -1.53 -16.39 4.53
CA HIS A 204 -2.38 -15.45 3.79
C HIS A 204 -3.09 -16.14 2.63
N ARG A 205 -2.42 -17.02 1.87
CA ARG A 205 -3.04 -17.76 0.77
C ARG A 205 -4.25 -18.57 1.25
N ARG A 206 -4.11 -19.28 2.38
CA ARG A 206 -5.20 -20.07 2.95
C ARG A 206 -6.37 -19.18 3.36
N LEU A 207 -6.09 -18.12 4.13
CA LEU A 207 -7.14 -17.26 4.68
C LEU A 207 -7.84 -16.40 3.63
N PHE A 208 -7.15 -16.04 2.54
CA PHE A 208 -7.78 -15.37 1.42
C PHE A 208 -8.77 -16.31 0.74
N ALA A 209 -8.37 -17.57 0.48
CA ALA A 209 -9.25 -18.58 -0.12
C ALA A 209 -10.48 -18.93 0.75
N ASP A 210 -10.33 -18.87 2.08
CA ASP A 210 -11.45 -19.07 3.01
C ASP A 210 -12.46 -17.89 3.01
N ASN A 211 -12.05 -16.71 2.52
CA ASN A 211 -12.85 -15.48 2.50
C ASN A 211 -13.37 -15.09 1.09
N GLY A 212 -13.10 -15.88 0.05
CA GLY A 212 -13.60 -15.69 -1.32
C GLY A 212 -12.51 -15.80 -2.39
#